data_AF-A0A7J8YL62-F1
#
_entry.id   AF-A0A7J8YL62-F1
#
_cell.length_a   1.000
_cell.length_b   1.000
_cell.length_c   1.000
_cell.angle_alpha   90.00
_cell.angle_beta   90.00
_cell.angle_gamma   90.00
#
_symmetry.space_group_name_H-M   'P 1'
#
loop_
_entity.id
_entity.type
_entity.pdbx_description
1 polymer ?
#
loop_
_entity_poly.entity_id
_entity_poly.type
_entity_poly.pdbx_seq_one_letter_code
_entity_poly.pdbx_strand_id
1 'polypeptide(L)' 'MGYNKNLCKCLIFHVELWGTLNCLTLIRYMSYDGVRIQSNSMEVVKAIQNSFPPSSNYALVRLFNTCW' A
#
# COMPACT_ATOMS: atom_id res chain seq x y z
N MET A 1 -6.67 9.42 -14.65
CA MET A 1 -5.19 9.34 -14.62
C MET A 1 -4.67 10.46 -13.75
N GLY A 2 -3.90 10.15 -12.69
CA GLY A 2 -3.29 11.14 -11.81
C GLY A 2 -1.78 11.19 -12.02
N TYR A 3 -1.18 12.38 -12.00
CA TYR A 3 0.26 12.60 -12.15
C TYR A 3 0.81 13.17 -10.83
N ASN A 4 1.81 12.51 -10.25
CA ASN A 4 2.52 13.01 -9.08
C ASN A 4 3.98 13.24 -9.44
N LYS A 5 4.36 14.52 -9.54
CA LYS A 5 5.69 15.01 -9.93
C LYS A 5 6.83 14.59 -8.99
N ASN A 6 6.51 14.11 -7.79
CA ASN A 6 7.50 13.70 -6.79
C ASN A 6 7.88 12.21 -6.90
N LEU A 7 7.22 11.45 -7.79
CA LEU A 7 7.59 10.08 -8.08
C LEU A 7 8.73 10.10 -9.09
N CYS A 8 9.97 10.07 -8.58
CA CYS A 8 11.17 9.81 -9.38
C CYS A 8 11.08 8.38 -10.01
N LYS A 9 12.14 7.83 -10.64
CA LYS A 9 12.12 6.47 -11.25
C LYS A 9 11.43 5.44 -10.34
N CYS A 10 10.15 5.15 -10.62
CA CYS A 10 9.27 4.37 -9.77
C CYS A 10 8.39 3.51 -10.69
N LEU A 11 8.28 2.22 -10.39
CA LEU A 11 7.37 1.34 -11.10
C LEU A 11 5.92 1.69 -10.74
N ILE A 12 5.00 1.57 -11.68
CA ILE A 12 3.56 1.81 -11.47
C ILE A 12 3.05 1.01 -10.27
N PHE A 13 3.50 -0.25 -10.14
CA PHE A 13 3.23 -1.10 -8.97
C PHE A 13 3.55 -0.43 -7.63
N HIS A 14 4.70 0.24 -7.49
CA HIS A 14 5.08 0.90 -6.24
C HIS A 14 4.18 2.10 -5.93
N VAL A 15 3.75 2.82 -6.96
CA VAL A 15 2.82 3.95 -6.81
C VAL A 15 1.46 3.47 -6.33
N GLU A 16 0.92 2.43 -6.96
CA GLU A 16 -0.37 1.85 -6.62
C GLU A 16 -0.36 1.26 -5.22
N LEU A 17 0.72 0.54 -4.87
CA LEU A 17 0.88 -0.02 -3.53
C LEU A 17 0.99 1.08 -2.46
N TRP A 18 1.78 2.13 -2.71
CA TRP A 18 1.93 3.25 -1.78
C TRP A 18 0.61 4.00 -1.58
N GLY A 19 -0.10 4.32 -2.66
CA GLY A 19 -1.42 4.96 -2.57
C GLY A 19 -2.42 4.12 -1.78
N THR A 20 -2.43 2.81 -2.02
CA THR A 20 -3.31 1.89 -1.30
C THR A 20 -2.99 1.83 0.19
N LEU A 21 -1.71 1.67 0.55
CA LEU A 21 -1.27 1.63 1.94
C LEU A 21 -1.53 2.96 2.66
N ASN A 22 -1.32 4.10 2.00
CA ASN A 22 -1.61 5.42 2.57
C ASN A 22 -3.11 5.60 2.86
N CYS A 23 -3.98 5.14 1.96
CA CYS A 23 -5.43 5.12 2.20
C CYS A 23 -5.80 4.24 3.40
N LEU A 24 -5.16 3.06 3.55
CA LEU A 24 -5.38 2.19 4.71
C LEU A 24 -5.01 2.88 6.03
N THR A 25 -3.88 3.60 6.08
CA THR A 25 -3.49 4.38 7.27
C THR A 25 -4.53 5.43 7.62
N LEU A 26 -5.03 6.16 6.62
CA LEU A 26 -6.01 7.22 6.80
C LEU A 26 -7.34 6.67 7.35
N ILE A 27 -7.81 5.54 6.82
CA ILE A 27 -9.05 4.88 7.27
C ILE A 27 -8.90 4.37 8.71
N ARG A 28 -7.74 3.81 9.06
CA ARG A 28 -7.44 3.40 10.42
C ARG A 28 -7.43 4.59 11.38
N TYR A 29 -6.84 5.73 10.98
CA TYR A 29 -6.86 6.96 11.76
C TYR A 29 -8.28 7.46 12.03
N MET A 30 -9.20 7.25 11.09
CA MET A 30 -10.62 7.56 11.26
C MET A 30 -11.42 6.50 12.03
N SER A 31 -10.77 5.46 12.58
CA SER A 31 -11.40 4.41 13.38
C SER A 31 -12.53 3.65 12.67
N TYR A 32 -12.43 3.46 11.35
CA TYR A 32 -13.31 2.53 10.64
C TYR A 32 -12.86 1.08 10.85
N ASP A 33 -13.82 0.19 11.12
CA ASP A 33 -13.57 -1.24 11.40
C ASP A 33 -13.14 -2.06 10.18
N GLY A 34 -13.31 -1.53 8.98
CA GLY A 34 -12.93 -2.24 7.76
C GLY A 34 -13.05 -1.39 6.51
N VAL A 35 -12.30 -1.80 5.48
CA VAL A 35 -12.34 -1.19 4.16
C VAL A 35 -12.25 -2.26 3.08
N ARG A 36 -13.07 -2.09 2.05
CA ARG A 36 -13.00 -2.88 0.83
C ARG A 36 -12.17 -2.13 -0.20
N ILE A 37 -10.98 -2.63 -0.49
CA ILE A 37 -10.11 -2.09 -1.54
C ILE A 37 -10.38 -2.85 -2.84
N GLN A 38 -10.68 -2.12 -3.91
CA GLN A 38 -10.73 -2.65 -5.26
C GLN A 38 -9.50 -2.17 -6.02
N SER A 39 -8.72 -3.12 -6.54
CA SER A 39 -7.56 -2.85 -7.39
C SER A 39 -7.66 -3.71 -8.64
N ASN A 40 -7.34 -3.11 -9.79
CA ASN A 40 -7.17 -3.82 -11.06
C ASN A 40 -5.79 -4.50 -11.17
N SER A 41 -4.89 -4.27 -10.20
CA SER A 41 -3.55 -4.83 -10.13
C SER A 41 -3.52 -6.03 -9.18
N MET A 42 -3.46 -7.23 -9.77
CA MET A 42 -3.36 -8.49 -9.01
C MET A 42 -2.10 -8.55 -8.14
N GLU A 43 -1.02 -7.92 -8.59
CA GLU A 43 0.24 -7.82 -7.85
C GLU A 43 0.05 -7.02 -6.55
N VAL A 44 -0.68 -5.90 -6.60
CA VAL A 44 -0.99 -5.08 -5.42
C VAL A 44 -1.88 -5.84 -4.45
N VAL A 45 -2.90 -6.56 -4.95
CA VAL A 45 -3.77 -7.40 -4.12
C VAL A 45 -2.97 -8.47 -3.37
N LYS A 46 -2.09 -9.20 -4.08
CA LYS A 46 -1.20 -10.20 -3.47
C LYS A 46 -0.24 -9.57 -2.47
N ALA A 47 0.33 -8.40 -2.77
CA ALA A 47 1.24 -7.72 -1.86
C ALA A 47 0.55 -7.34 -0.54
N ILE A 48 -0.71 -6.88 -0.60
CA ILE A 48 -1.51 -6.52 0.59
C ILE A 48 -1.96 -7.75 1.37
N GLN A 49 -2.37 -8.82 0.69
CA GLN A 49 -2.72 -10.08 1.35
C GLN A 49 -1.51 -10.71 2.03
N ASN A 50 -0.33 -10.63 1.40
CA ASN A 50 0.92 -11.19 1.91
C ASN A 50 1.70 -10.22 2.80
N SER A 51 1.22 -9.01 3.08
CA SER A 51 1.95 -8.00 3.87
C SER A 51 1.84 -8.16 5.39
N PHE A 52 1.09 -9.14 5.88
CA PHE A 52 0.94 -9.40 7.31
C PHE A 52 2.11 -10.09 8.04
N PRO A 53 3.12 -10.71 7.40
CA PRO A 53 4.33 -11.15 8.07
C PRO A 53 5.45 -10.09 8.02
N PRO A 54 6.24 -9.92 9.10
CA PRO A 54 7.37 -8.99 9.16
C PRO A 54 8.52 -9.30 8.16
N SER A 55 8.44 -10.40 7.40
CA SER A 55 9.43 -10.87 6.42
C SER A 55 9.18 -10.41 4.97
N SER A 56 8.27 -9.48 4.72
CA SER A 56 7.96 -9.04 3.35
C SER A 56 9.19 -8.48 2.62
N ASN A 57 9.42 -8.95 1.38
CA ASN A 57 10.52 -8.49 0.53
C ASN A 57 10.35 -7.03 0.04
N TYR A 58 9.16 -6.43 0.22
CA TYR A 58 8.91 -5.06 -0.21
C TYR A 58 9.25 -4.08 0.92
N ALA A 59 10.23 -3.20 0.68
CA ALA A 59 10.66 -2.19 1.66
C ALA A 59 9.50 -1.28 2.14
N LEU A 60 8.55 -0.95 1.25
CA LEU A 60 7.35 -0.18 1.59
C LEU A 60 6.41 -0.93 2.54
N VAL A 61 6.26 -2.25 2.35
CA VAL A 61 5.47 -3.10 3.23
C VAL A 61 6.14 -3.23 4.60
N ARG A 62 7.47 -3.38 4.63
CA ARG A 62 8.24 -3.43 5.89
C ARG A 62 8.12 -2.13 6.68
N LEU A 63 8.24 -0.97 6.03
CA LEU A 63 8.05 0.34 6.67
C LEU A 63 6.68 0.49 7.32
N PHE A 64 5.64 0.02 6.63
CA PHE A 64 4.28 -0.03 7.17
C PHE A 64 4.15 -0.92 8.41
N ASN A 65 4.85 -2.05 8.44
CA ASN A 65 4.86 -2.97 9.59
C ASN A 65 5.76 -2.50 10.75
N THR A 66 6.76 -1.65 10.53
CA THR A 66 7.66 -1.13 11.59
C THR A 66 7.20 0.17 12.25
N CYS A 67 6.26 0.89 11.62
CA CYS A 67 5.60 2.06 12.22
C CYS A 67 4.29 1.69 12.94
N TRP A 68 4.06 0.40 13.19
CA TRP A 68 3.00 -0.12 14.04
C TRP A 68 3.51 -0.32 15.47
#